data_AF-A0AAN6UV28-F1
#
_entry.id   AF-A0AAN6UV28-F1
#
_cell.length_a   1.000
_cell.length_b   1.000
_cell.length_c   1.000
_cell.angle_alpha   90.00
_cell.angle_beta   90.00
_cell.angle_gamma   90.00
#
_symmetry.space_group_name_H-M   'P 1'
#
loop_
_entity.id
_entity.type
_entity.pdbx_description
1 polymer ?
#
loop_
_entity_poly.entity_id
_entity_poly.type
_entity_poly.pdbx_seq_one_letter_code
_entity_poly.pdbx_strand_id
1 'polypeptide(L)'
;MDHMDIPIEPIRPPHVEVDPTLRTITRGVPDRAAIDAPIPKVRATPATQNPLNNFDRSAVTHVVIQVTITRQTQIFKYIGYQYDWYVPSVFWYFLGKIAGKALFDNQVELTGLNFVAIGRREFIAYTTSTWKAAADAQKAAGLTGRERFPPLNVIEVNFKKPQPGQPLEVTWAPARPITTAKIREWNEDDGRRPNHDTPQKSDADKATGYVTYPAQPS
;
A
#
# COMPACT_ATOMS: atom_id res chain seq x y z
N MET A 1 9.04 -37.01 -16.56
CA MET A 1 8.84 -35.58 -16.80
C MET A 1 9.54 -34.88 -15.66
N ASP A 2 10.73 -34.33 -15.91
CA ASP A 2 11.47 -33.58 -14.89
C ASP A 2 10.69 -32.34 -14.49
N HIS A 3 10.44 -32.22 -13.19
CA HIS A 3 10.03 -30.97 -12.58
C HIS A 3 11.18 -29.99 -12.74
N MET A 4 11.03 -29.05 -13.68
CA MET A 4 11.89 -27.87 -13.74
C MET A 4 11.54 -26.98 -12.55
N ASP A 5 12.08 -27.33 -11.38
CA ASP A 5 12.16 -26.44 -10.24
C ASP A 5 13.13 -25.31 -10.63
N ILE A 6 12.60 -24.28 -11.31
CA ILE A 6 13.33 -23.04 -11.52
C ILE A 6 13.58 -22.48 -10.13
N PRO A 7 14.83 -22.39 -9.66
CA PRO A 7 15.09 -21.80 -8.35
C PRO A 7 14.62 -20.35 -8.41
N ILE A 8 13.60 -20.03 -7.60
CA ILE A 8 13.21 -18.65 -7.36
C ILE A 8 14.35 -18.05 -6.53
N GLU A 9 15.34 -17.46 -7.21
CA GLU A 9 16.38 -16.71 -6.52
C GLU A 9 15.73 -15.66 -5.62
N PRO A 10 16.11 -15.60 -4.33
CA PRO A 10 15.67 -14.51 -3.46
C PRO A 10 16.00 -13.18 -4.13
N ILE A 11 15.01 -12.28 -4.21
CA ILE A 11 15.21 -10.95 -4.80
C ILE A 11 16.29 -10.24 -3.97
N ARG A 12 17.48 -10.10 -4.55
CA ARG A 12 18.57 -9.35 -3.92
C ARG A 12 18.12 -7.92 -3.66
N PRO A 13 18.45 -7.33 -2.50
CA PRO A 13 18.19 -5.92 -2.25
C PRO A 13 18.72 -5.08 -3.41
N PRO A 14 17.90 -4.16 -3.96
CA PRO A 14 18.36 -3.27 -5.00
C PRO A 14 19.53 -2.43 -4.47
N HIS A 15 20.53 -2.16 -5.31
CA HIS A 15 21.48 -1.12 -4.98
C HIS A 15 20.75 0.22 -5.00
N VAL A 16 20.61 0.84 -3.83
CA VAL A 16 20.09 2.20 -3.66
C VAL A 16 21.27 3.06 -3.27
N GLU A 17 21.64 3.99 -4.15
CA GLU A 17 22.67 4.97 -3.85
C GLU A 17 22.23 5.83 -2.65
N VAL A 18 23.10 5.96 -1.65
CA VAL A 18 22.85 6.74 -0.45
C VAL A 18 23.23 8.19 -0.75
N ASP A 19 22.26 9.09 -0.66
CA ASP A 19 22.46 10.52 -0.87
C ASP A 19 22.40 11.23 0.50
N PRO A 20 23.54 11.71 1.04
CA PRO A 20 23.59 12.29 2.38
C PRO A 20 22.83 13.62 2.51
N THR A 21 22.38 14.20 1.39
CA THR A 21 21.54 15.41 1.41
C THR A 21 20.06 15.10 1.66
N LEU A 22 19.66 13.82 1.56
CA LEU A 22 18.29 13.39 1.78
C LEU A 22 18.06 13.00 3.24
N ARG A 23 16.84 13.29 3.72
CA ARG A 23 16.41 12.86 5.06
C ARG A 23 16.14 11.37 5.08
N THR A 24 16.37 10.73 6.21
CA THR A 24 15.96 9.35 6.48
C THR A 24 14.64 9.33 7.25
N ILE A 25 13.97 8.18 7.29
CA ILE A 25 12.73 8.01 8.07
C ILE A 25 13.00 8.20 9.57
N THR A 26 12.01 8.75 10.28
CA THR A 26 12.04 8.77 11.75
C THR A 26 11.76 7.36 12.26
N ARG A 27 12.66 6.81 13.09
CA ARG A 27 12.50 5.49 13.70
C ARG A 27 11.75 5.56 15.02
N GLY A 28 11.09 4.47 15.41
CA GLY A 28 10.37 4.36 16.69
C GLY A 28 9.03 5.10 16.72
N VAL A 29 8.54 5.57 15.57
CA VAL A 29 7.21 6.16 15.42
C VAL A 29 6.33 5.28 14.53
N PRO A 30 4.99 5.38 14.61
CA PRO A 30 4.11 4.68 13.67
C PRO A 30 4.43 5.06 12.22
N ASP A 31 4.28 4.13 11.28
CA ASP A 31 4.58 4.33 9.86
C ASP A 31 3.98 5.61 9.27
N ARG A 32 2.76 5.95 9.71
CA ARG A 32 2.05 7.16 9.29
C ARG A 32 2.76 8.48 9.59
N ALA A 33 3.64 8.48 10.58
CA ALA A 33 4.39 9.61 11.09
C ALA A 33 5.88 9.55 10.75
N ALA A 34 6.38 8.45 10.18
CA ALA A 34 7.80 8.25 9.91
C ALA A 34 8.35 9.10 8.74
N ILE A 35 7.47 9.62 7.88
CA ILE A 35 7.77 10.64 6.86
C ILE A 35 6.90 11.87 7.12
N ASP A 36 7.55 12.98 7.51
CA ASP A 36 6.92 14.25 7.87
C ASP A 36 6.78 15.22 6.68
N ALA A 37 7.25 14.83 5.49
CA ALA A 37 7.17 15.68 4.30
C ALA A 37 5.72 16.08 4.00
N PRO A 38 5.48 17.34 3.60
CA PRO A 38 4.18 17.73 3.07
C PRO A 38 3.87 16.90 1.82
N ILE A 39 2.60 16.51 1.65
CA ILE A 39 2.18 15.83 0.43
C ILE A 39 2.35 16.81 -0.74
N PRO A 40 3.12 16.47 -1.79
CA PRO A 40 3.42 17.39 -2.89
C PRO A 40 2.15 17.83 -3.63
N LYS A 41 2.29 18.83 -4.53
CA LYS A 41 1.26 19.10 -5.54
C LYS A 41 1.16 17.87 -6.43
N VAL A 42 -0.06 17.42 -6.70
CA VAL A 42 -0.32 16.17 -7.42
C VAL A 42 -1.39 16.39 -8.47
N ARG A 43 -1.32 15.64 -9.57
CA ARG A 43 -2.32 15.66 -10.63
C ARG A 43 -2.62 14.23 -11.07
N ALA A 44 -3.88 13.85 -10.96
CA ALA A 44 -4.37 12.58 -11.51
C ALA A 44 -4.89 12.78 -12.94
N THR A 45 -4.51 11.88 -13.85
CA THR A 45 -5.07 11.82 -15.21
C THR A 45 -5.46 10.39 -15.55
N PRO A 46 -6.56 10.15 -16.28
CA PRO A 46 -6.84 8.83 -16.83
C PRO A 46 -5.67 8.34 -17.71
N ALA A 47 -5.32 7.06 -17.64
CA ALA A 47 -4.27 6.47 -18.46
C ALA A 47 -4.65 6.44 -19.96
N THR A 48 -5.95 6.43 -20.27
CA THR A 48 -6.50 6.58 -21.61
C THR A 48 -7.42 7.80 -21.67
N GLN A 49 -7.23 8.67 -22.66
CA GLN A 49 -8.13 9.80 -22.94
C GLN A 49 -9.41 9.32 -23.64
N ASN A 50 -10.06 8.26 -23.14
CA ASN A 50 -11.33 7.84 -23.72
C ASN A 50 -12.45 8.70 -23.10
N PRO A 51 -13.08 9.62 -23.86
CA PRO A 51 -14.13 10.50 -23.34
C PRO A 51 -15.41 9.74 -22.90
N LEU A 52 -15.50 8.43 -23.18
CA LEU A 52 -16.59 7.56 -22.71
C LEU A 52 -16.42 7.07 -21.27
N ASN A 53 -15.26 7.30 -20.64
CA ASN A 53 -15.08 7.00 -19.21
C ASN A 53 -15.67 8.14 -18.37
N ASN A 54 -17.00 8.16 -18.25
CA ASN A 54 -17.70 8.80 -17.12
C ASN A 54 -17.37 8.02 -15.84
N PHE A 55 -16.10 8.05 -15.45
CA PHE A 55 -15.62 7.36 -14.27
C PHE A 55 -16.04 8.15 -13.04
N ASP A 56 -17.03 7.62 -12.34
CA ASP A 56 -17.43 8.15 -11.07
C ASP A 56 -16.38 7.83 -10.00
N ARG A 57 -15.55 8.83 -9.68
CA ARG A 57 -14.54 8.73 -8.64
C ARG A 57 -15.14 8.44 -7.25
N SER A 58 -16.40 8.82 -7.01
CA SER A 58 -17.07 8.53 -5.75
C SER A 58 -17.40 7.05 -5.57
N ALA A 59 -17.43 6.30 -6.68
CA ALA A 59 -17.67 4.87 -6.67
C ALA A 59 -16.39 4.03 -6.50
N VAL A 60 -15.18 4.62 -6.47
CA VAL A 60 -13.94 3.85 -6.26
C VAL A 60 -13.95 3.22 -4.88
N THR A 61 -13.71 1.92 -4.80
CA THR A 61 -13.64 1.22 -3.52
C THR A 61 -12.22 0.83 -3.14
N HIS A 62 -11.37 0.54 -4.13
CA HIS A 62 -9.99 0.13 -3.91
C HIS A 62 -9.03 0.77 -4.92
N VAL A 63 -7.81 1.02 -4.44
CA VAL A 63 -6.71 1.59 -5.23
C VAL A 63 -5.53 0.62 -5.18
N VAL A 64 -5.00 0.24 -6.34
CA VAL A 64 -3.79 -0.59 -6.43
C VAL A 64 -2.67 0.23 -7.05
N ILE A 65 -1.70 0.63 -6.24
CA ILE A 65 -0.50 1.31 -6.71
C ILE A 65 0.46 0.28 -7.29
N GLN A 66 0.85 0.49 -8.54
CA GLN A 66 1.93 -0.22 -9.20
C GLN A 66 3.14 0.70 -9.27
N VAL A 67 4.23 0.30 -8.62
CA VAL A 67 5.42 1.13 -8.54
C VAL A 67 6.67 0.28 -8.59
N THR A 68 7.67 0.73 -9.35
CA THR A 68 8.99 0.09 -9.34
C THR A 68 9.85 0.68 -8.24
N ILE A 69 10.82 -0.09 -7.76
CA ILE A 69 11.83 0.38 -6.79
C ILE A 69 12.45 1.70 -7.26
N THR A 70 12.92 1.74 -8.52
CA THR A 70 13.51 2.94 -9.12
C THR A 70 12.56 4.13 -9.10
N ARG A 71 11.26 3.90 -9.33
CA ARG A 71 10.27 4.98 -9.28
C ARG A 71 10.05 5.45 -7.85
N GLN A 72 10.01 4.55 -6.86
CA GLN A 72 9.94 4.95 -5.45
C GLN A 72 11.14 5.80 -5.06
N THR A 73 12.36 5.37 -5.38
CA THR A 73 13.58 6.17 -5.13
C THR A 73 13.46 7.58 -5.71
N GLN A 74 12.94 7.72 -6.93
CA GLN A 74 12.73 9.04 -7.55
C GLN A 74 11.65 9.88 -6.86
N ILE A 75 10.53 9.28 -6.46
CA ILE A 75 9.44 9.98 -5.75
C ILE A 75 9.93 10.47 -4.38
N PHE A 76 10.63 9.60 -3.64
CA PHE A 76 11.10 9.96 -2.30
C PHE A 76 12.23 10.98 -2.36
N LYS A 77 13.15 10.86 -3.32
CA LYS A 77 14.14 11.91 -3.59
C LYS A 77 13.47 13.25 -3.92
N TYR A 78 12.39 13.25 -4.69
CA TYR A 78 11.64 14.46 -5.04
C TYR A 78 11.03 15.18 -3.81
N ILE A 79 10.69 14.45 -2.74
CA ILE A 79 10.20 15.02 -1.48
C ILE A 79 11.30 15.14 -0.39
N GLY A 80 12.56 14.94 -0.76
CA GLY A 80 13.72 15.11 0.12
C GLY A 80 13.97 13.92 1.07
N TYR A 81 13.58 12.71 0.69
CA TYR A 81 13.74 11.49 1.49
C TYR A 81 14.53 10.40 0.75
N GLN A 82 15.41 9.73 1.50
CA GLN A 82 16.09 8.51 1.07
C GLN A 82 15.11 7.34 1.14
N TYR A 83 14.93 6.64 0.02
CA TYR A 83 14.16 5.40 0.00
C TYR A 83 14.94 4.27 0.70
N ASP A 84 14.27 3.54 1.59
CA ASP A 84 14.83 2.41 2.32
C ASP A 84 13.99 1.15 2.04
N TRP A 85 14.58 0.23 1.29
CA TRP A 85 13.95 -1.04 0.89
C TRP A 85 13.68 -1.97 2.08
N TYR A 86 14.39 -1.82 3.20
CA TYR A 86 14.22 -2.68 4.37
C TYR A 86 13.01 -2.31 5.22
N VAL A 87 12.44 -1.11 5.02
CA VAL A 87 11.26 -0.62 5.76
C VAL A 87 10.21 -0.08 4.78
N PRO A 88 9.72 -0.90 3.84
CA PRO A 88 8.95 -0.40 2.71
C PRO A 88 7.54 0.08 3.10
N SER A 89 7.00 -0.40 4.23
CA SER A 89 5.65 -0.06 4.71
C SER A 89 5.46 1.44 4.97
N VAL A 90 6.48 2.12 5.48
CA VAL A 90 6.49 3.58 5.69
C VAL A 90 6.31 4.33 4.36
N PHE A 91 7.03 3.87 3.34
CA PHE A 91 6.97 4.46 2.00
C PHE A 91 5.63 4.17 1.33
N TRP A 92 5.12 2.95 1.46
CA TRP A 92 3.77 2.60 1.00
C TRP A 92 2.71 3.49 1.62
N TYR A 93 2.73 3.68 2.94
CA TYR A 93 1.79 4.58 3.60
C TYR A 93 1.81 5.99 2.98
N PHE A 94 3.01 6.53 2.72
CA PHE A 94 3.14 7.84 2.08
C PHE A 94 2.67 7.85 0.62
N LEU A 95 2.91 6.79 -0.15
CA LEU A 95 2.35 6.64 -1.51
C LEU A 95 0.82 6.60 -1.48
N GLY A 96 0.22 5.94 -0.48
CA GLY A 96 -1.21 5.97 -0.22
C GLY A 96 -1.74 7.39 0.01
N LYS A 97 -1.04 8.20 0.82
CA LYS A 97 -1.37 9.63 1.01
C LYS A 97 -1.31 10.42 -0.30
N ILE A 98 -0.28 10.20 -1.11
CA ILE A 98 -0.15 10.86 -2.42
C ILE A 98 -1.31 10.48 -3.34
N ALA A 99 -1.63 9.18 -3.45
CA ALA A 99 -2.72 8.70 -4.28
C ALA A 99 -4.09 9.22 -3.77
N GLY A 100 -4.31 9.21 -2.46
CA GLY A 100 -5.53 9.74 -1.83
C GLY A 100 -5.76 11.21 -2.16
N LYS A 101 -4.72 12.04 -2.03
CA LYS A 101 -4.77 13.45 -2.46
C LYS A 101 -5.05 13.59 -3.96
N ALA A 102 -4.37 12.82 -4.80
CA ALA A 102 -4.49 12.95 -6.25
C ALA A 102 -5.88 12.55 -6.78
N LEU A 103 -6.49 11.53 -6.19
CA LEU A 103 -7.75 10.96 -6.66
C LEU A 103 -8.97 11.62 -6.00
N PHE A 104 -8.88 11.91 -4.71
CA PHE A 104 -10.03 12.29 -3.86
C PHE A 104 -9.86 13.62 -3.14
N ASP A 105 -8.78 14.36 -3.37
CA ASP A 105 -8.47 15.62 -2.67
C ASP A 105 -8.53 15.48 -1.13
N ASN A 106 -8.08 14.34 -0.61
CA ASN A 106 -8.13 13.93 0.80
C ASN A 106 -9.53 13.78 1.41
N GLN A 107 -10.60 13.81 0.62
CA GLN A 107 -11.96 13.54 1.12
C GLN A 107 -12.19 12.07 1.48
N VAL A 108 -11.36 11.17 0.95
CA VAL A 108 -11.42 9.74 1.20
C VAL A 108 -10.07 9.25 1.67
N GLU A 109 -10.03 8.71 2.89
CA GLU A 109 -8.84 8.04 3.40
C GLU A 109 -8.62 6.68 2.74
N LEU A 110 -7.36 6.36 2.46
CA LEU A 110 -6.90 5.07 1.96
C LEU A 110 -6.18 4.31 3.08
N THR A 111 -6.68 3.13 3.42
CA THR A 111 -6.04 2.22 4.38
C THR A 111 -5.36 1.08 3.62
N GLY A 112 -4.14 0.71 4.01
CA GLY A 112 -3.45 -0.44 3.40
C GLY A 112 -4.25 -1.73 3.61
N LEU A 113 -4.48 -2.47 2.53
CA LEU A 113 -5.12 -3.79 2.56
C LEU A 113 -4.07 -4.89 2.53
N ASN A 114 -3.27 -4.93 1.47
CA ASN A 114 -2.21 -5.92 1.30
C ASN A 114 -1.22 -5.46 0.22
N PHE A 115 -0.14 -6.21 0.01
CA PHE A 115 0.82 -5.96 -1.05
C PHE A 115 1.35 -7.26 -1.65
N VAL A 116 1.90 -7.16 -2.86
CA VAL A 116 2.74 -8.21 -3.45
C VAL A 116 3.91 -7.57 -4.20
N ALA A 117 5.09 -8.17 -4.09
CA ALA A 117 6.26 -7.81 -4.87
C ALA A 117 6.51 -8.87 -5.95
N ILE A 118 6.66 -8.42 -7.20
CA ILE A 118 6.99 -9.28 -8.35
C ILE A 118 8.24 -8.68 -9.01
N GLY A 119 9.38 -9.34 -8.81
CA GLY A 119 10.68 -8.82 -9.22
C GLY A 119 10.95 -7.44 -8.60
N ARG A 120 11.14 -6.42 -9.43
CA ARG A 120 11.39 -5.02 -8.98
C ARG A 120 10.15 -4.13 -8.96
N ARG A 121 8.96 -4.72 -8.98
CA ARG A 121 7.69 -3.99 -8.96
C ARG A 121 6.86 -4.42 -7.77
N GLU A 122 6.32 -3.43 -7.08
CA GLU A 122 5.42 -3.61 -5.96
C GLU A 122 4.01 -3.20 -6.37
N PHE A 123 3.05 -4.00 -5.90
CA PHE A 123 1.62 -3.80 -6.08
C PHE A 123 1.04 -3.62 -4.68
N ILE A 124 0.72 -2.39 -4.30
CA ILE A 124 0.19 -2.07 -2.98
C ILE A 124 -1.29 -1.75 -3.11
N ALA A 125 -2.13 -2.54 -2.44
CA ALA A 125 -3.56 -2.36 -2.42
C ALA A 125 -4.01 -1.56 -1.21
N TYR A 126 -4.95 -0.66 -1.46
CA TYR A 126 -5.62 0.14 -0.46
C TYR A 126 -7.12 0.00 -0.58
N THR A 127 -7.78 0.06 0.56
CA THR A 127 -9.22 0.12 0.70
C THR A 127 -9.62 1.55 1.07
N THR A 128 -10.70 2.04 0.47
CA THR A 128 -11.29 3.33 0.83
C THR A 128 -12.05 3.23 2.15
N SER A 129 -11.99 4.29 2.95
CA SER A 129 -12.75 4.42 4.21
C SER A 129 -14.26 4.20 4.01
N THR A 130 -14.83 4.67 2.90
CA THR A 130 -16.26 4.50 2.57
C THR A 130 -16.64 3.04 2.36
N TRP A 131 -15.85 2.27 1.60
CA TRP A 131 -16.10 0.85 1.40
C TRP A 131 -15.89 0.06 2.68
N LYS A 132 -14.86 0.39 3.47
CA LYS A 132 -14.61 -0.26 4.76
C LYS A 132 -15.81 -0.09 5.71
N ALA A 133 -16.33 1.13 5.83
CA ALA A 133 -17.51 1.40 6.64
C ALA A 133 -18.75 0.60 6.18
N ALA A 134 -18.96 0.49 4.86
CA ALA A 134 -20.05 -0.31 4.30
C ALA A 134 -19.88 -1.82 4.58
N ALA A 135 -18.66 -2.35 4.45
CA ALA A 135 -18.35 -3.76 4.76
C ALA A 135 -18.54 -4.06 6.26
N ASP A 136 -18.12 -3.16 7.14
CA ASP A 136 -18.31 -3.30 8.59
C ASP A 136 -19.80 -3.26 8.97
N ALA A 137 -20.60 -2.39 8.32
CA ALA A 137 -22.04 -2.36 8.51
C ALA A 137 -22.74 -3.66 8.04
N GLN A 138 -22.33 -4.21 6.89
CA GLN A 138 -22.84 -5.49 6.39
C GLN A 138 -22.48 -6.65 7.33
N LYS A 139 -21.26 -6.66 7.88
CA LYS A 139 -20.83 -7.62 8.91
C LYS A 139 -21.68 -7.49 10.18
N ALA A 140 -21.92 -6.28 10.65
CA ALA A 140 -22.74 -6.02 11.83
C ALA A 140 -24.21 -6.43 11.63
N ALA A 141 -24.72 -6.35 10.39
CA ALA A 141 -26.04 -6.85 10.00
C ALA A 141 -26.12 -8.39 9.89
N GLY A 142 -25.02 -9.11 10.17
CA GLY A 142 -24.99 -10.57 10.14
C GLY A 142 -24.87 -11.18 8.73
N LEU A 143 -24.56 -10.37 7.71
CA LEU A 143 -24.35 -10.89 6.36
C LEU A 143 -23.09 -11.75 6.30
N THR A 144 -23.18 -12.88 5.61
CA THR A 144 -22.11 -13.86 5.48
C THR A 144 -21.80 -14.15 4.01
N GLY A 145 -20.70 -14.89 3.76
CA GLY A 145 -20.30 -15.24 2.40
C GLY A 145 -20.06 -14.01 1.51
N ARG A 146 -20.55 -14.03 0.27
CA ARG A 146 -20.35 -12.95 -0.70
C ARG A 146 -21.16 -11.69 -0.41
N GLU A 147 -22.28 -11.82 0.30
CA GLU A 147 -23.17 -10.69 0.63
C GLU A 147 -22.59 -9.81 1.73
N ARG A 148 -21.59 -10.30 2.47
CA ARG A 148 -20.82 -9.55 3.47
C ARG A 148 -20.05 -8.37 2.89
N PHE A 149 -19.73 -8.41 1.59
CA PHE A 149 -18.84 -7.42 0.98
C PHE A 149 -19.60 -6.57 -0.04
N PRO A 150 -19.49 -5.23 0.03
CA PRO A 150 -20.07 -4.37 -0.97
C PRO A 150 -19.41 -4.60 -2.34
N PRO A 151 -20.09 -4.24 -3.45
CA PRO A 151 -19.52 -4.32 -4.79
C PRO A 151 -18.13 -3.69 -4.89
N LEU A 152 -17.26 -4.28 -5.70
CA LEU A 152 -15.89 -3.78 -5.91
C LEU A 152 -15.85 -2.87 -7.14
N ASN A 153 -15.15 -1.74 -7.00
CA ASN A 153 -14.73 -0.88 -8.09
C ASN A 153 -13.26 -0.53 -7.84
N VAL A 154 -12.38 -1.22 -8.56
CA VAL A 154 -10.94 -1.19 -8.32
C VAL A 154 -10.27 -0.41 -9.43
N ILE A 155 -9.33 0.46 -9.07
CA ILE A 155 -8.45 1.13 -10.04
C ILE A 155 -6.99 0.75 -9.83
N GLU A 156 -6.26 0.67 -10.94
CA GLU A 156 -4.81 0.56 -10.96
C GLU A 156 -4.21 1.96 -11.14
N VAL A 157 -3.23 2.29 -10.31
CA VAL A 157 -2.56 3.58 -10.23
C VAL A 157 -1.08 3.41 -10.54
N ASN A 158 -0.55 4.28 -11.40
CA ASN A 158 0.87 4.34 -11.74
C ASN A 158 1.40 5.75 -11.54
N PHE A 159 2.62 5.85 -11.02
CA PHE A 159 3.33 7.12 -10.86
C PHE A 159 4.23 7.40 -12.05
N LYS A 160 4.12 8.60 -12.63
CA LYS A 160 5.08 9.07 -13.64
C LYS A 160 6.37 9.54 -12.98
N LYS A 161 7.38 9.80 -13.82
CA LYS A 161 8.66 10.34 -13.36
C LYS A 161 8.43 11.74 -12.80
N PRO A 162 8.80 12.00 -11.53
CA PRO A 162 8.75 13.35 -10.99
C PRO A 162 9.60 14.28 -11.86
N GLN A 163 9.05 15.46 -12.17
CA GLN A 163 9.76 16.52 -12.89
C GLN A 163 9.98 17.69 -11.92
N PRO A 164 11.20 18.23 -11.80
CA PRO A 164 11.48 19.37 -10.92
C PRO A 164 10.51 20.54 -11.17
N GLY A 165 9.96 21.10 -10.10
CA GLY A 165 9.03 22.24 -10.16
C GLY A 165 7.62 21.92 -10.67
N GLN A 166 7.35 20.71 -11.17
CA GLN A 166 6.02 20.30 -11.63
C GLN A 166 5.29 19.47 -10.57
N PRO A 167 3.95 19.49 -10.55
CA PRO A 167 3.17 18.54 -9.75
C PRO A 167 3.54 17.09 -10.08
N LEU A 168 3.50 16.22 -9.07
CA LEU A 168 3.67 14.81 -9.26
C LEU A 168 2.48 14.24 -10.03
N GLU A 169 2.76 13.58 -11.16
CA GLU A 169 1.73 13.04 -12.04
C GLU A 169 1.42 11.57 -11.71
N VAL A 170 0.13 11.30 -11.55
CA VAL A 170 -0.42 9.98 -11.31
C VAL A 170 -1.37 9.64 -12.45
N THR A 171 -1.21 8.45 -13.03
CA THR A 171 -2.18 7.91 -13.99
C THR A 171 -3.01 6.81 -13.36
N TRP A 172 -4.28 6.73 -13.72
CA TRP A 172 -5.16 5.67 -13.23
C TRP A 172 -5.99 5.06 -14.36
N ALA A 173 -6.41 3.81 -14.17
CA ALA A 173 -7.34 3.11 -15.03
C ALA A 173 -8.17 2.11 -14.21
N PRO A 174 -9.36 1.70 -14.68
CA PRO A 174 -10.05 0.53 -14.13
C PRO A 174 -9.09 -0.66 -14.07
N ALA A 175 -9.12 -1.38 -12.94
CA ALA A 175 -8.22 -2.50 -12.72
C ALA A 175 -8.57 -3.67 -13.65
N ARG A 176 -7.54 -4.44 -14.01
CA ARG A 176 -7.72 -5.65 -14.81
C ARG A 176 -8.49 -6.70 -14.00
N PRO A 177 -9.23 -7.63 -14.65
CA PRO A 177 -10.00 -8.66 -13.95
C PRO A 177 -9.19 -9.46 -12.93
N ILE A 178 -7.93 -9.77 -13.25
CA ILE A 178 -7.02 -10.49 -12.33
C ILE A 178 -6.71 -9.70 -11.05
N THR A 179 -6.54 -8.38 -11.18
CA THR A 179 -6.31 -7.49 -10.03
C THR A 179 -7.57 -7.40 -9.18
N THR A 180 -8.73 -7.22 -9.81
CA THR A 180 -10.02 -7.19 -9.10
C THR A 180 -10.32 -8.51 -8.39
N ALA A 181 -10.00 -9.65 -9.00
CA ALA A 181 -10.12 -10.97 -8.38
C ALA A 181 -9.20 -11.09 -7.15
N LYS A 182 -7.96 -10.61 -7.24
CA LYS A 182 -7.02 -10.65 -6.12
C LYS A 182 -7.45 -9.76 -4.95
N ILE A 183 -8.01 -8.59 -5.23
CA ILE A 183 -8.60 -7.71 -4.20
C ILE A 183 -9.78 -8.38 -3.50
N ARG A 184 -10.62 -9.11 -4.25
CA ARG A 184 -11.72 -9.88 -3.65
C ARG A 184 -11.20 -10.93 -2.68
N GLU A 185 -10.23 -11.73 -3.11
CA GLU A 185 -9.58 -12.75 -2.27
C GLU A 185 -9.01 -12.14 -0.99
N TRP A 186 -8.27 -11.03 -1.10
CA TRP A 186 -7.69 -10.37 0.07
C TRP A 186 -8.73 -9.82 1.05
N ASN A 187 -9.85 -9.28 0.56
CA ASN A 187 -10.94 -8.85 1.43
C ASN A 187 -11.63 -10.03 2.14
N GLU A 188 -11.80 -11.15 1.44
CA GLU A 188 -12.36 -12.38 2.03
C GLU A 188 -11.43 -12.94 3.12
N ASP A 189 -10.11 -12.90 2.91
CA ASP A 189 -9.11 -13.36 3.86
C ASP A 189 -8.90 -12.42 5.05
N ASP A 190 -8.86 -11.10 4.83
CA ASP A 190 -8.84 -10.11 5.90
C ASP A 190 -10.06 -10.28 6.82
N GLY A 191 -11.21 -10.57 6.22
CA GLY A 191 -12.43 -10.89 6.95
C GLY A 191 -12.39 -12.19 7.76
N ARG A 192 -11.42 -13.09 7.52
CA ARG A 192 -11.20 -14.35 8.26
C ARG A 192 -10.12 -14.23 9.34
N ARG A 193 -9.24 -13.24 9.26
CA ARG A 193 -8.20 -13.02 10.29
C ARG A 193 -8.88 -12.51 11.58
N PRO A 194 -8.59 -13.09 12.76
CA PRO A 194 -9.02 -12.50 14.03
C PRO A 194 -8.38 -11.11 14.16
N ASN A 195 -9.17 -10.09 14.52
CA ASN A 195 -8.65 -8.75 14.81
C ASN A 195 -7.62 -8.81 15.95
N HIS A 196 -6.34 -8.62 15.64
CA HIS A 196 -5.29 -8.46 16.66
C HIS A 196 -5.40 -7.14 17.45
N ASP A 197 -6.33 -6.25 17.07
CA ASP A 197 -6.58 -4.96 17.72
C ASP A 197 -7.61 -5.03 18.87
N THR A 198 -8.07 -6.22 19.27
CA THR A 198 -8.83 -6.37 20.51
C THR A 198 -7.85 -6.78 21.61
N PRO A 199 -7.67 -6.00 22.69
CA PRO A 199 -6.90 -6.48 23.84
C PRO A 199 -7.59 -7.72 24.39
N GLN A 200 -7.04 -8.89 24.09
CA GLN A 200 -7.51 -10.13 24.67
C GLN A 200 -7.10 -10.08 26.14
N LYS A 201 -8.12 -10.02 27.01
CA LYS A 201 -8.00 -10.01 28.46
C LYS A 201 -7.18 -11.24 28.90
N SER A 202 -5.97 -10.98 29.37
CA SER A 202 -5.12 -11.80 30.24
C SER A 202 -5.33 -13.33 30.22
N ASP A 203 -4.43 -14.04 29.52
CA ASP A 203 -3.86 -15.29 30.03
C ASP A 203 -2.43 -14.98 30.52
N ALA A 204 -2.34 -14.08 31.52
CA ALA A 204 -1.13 -13.87 32.30
C ALA A 204 -1.09 -14.94 33.39
N ASP A 205 -0.99 -16.19 32.98
CA ASP A 205 -0.55 -17.30 33.83
C ASP A 205 -0.12 -18.45 32.92
N LYS A 206 1.10 -18.37 32.40
CA LYS A 206 2.08 -19.47 32.32
C LYS A 206 3.32 -19.07 31.52
N ALA A 207 4.46 -19.46 32.10
CA ALA A 207 5.77 -19.60 31.49
C ALA A 207 6.60 -18.33 31.24
N THR A 208 7.20 -17.87 32.35
CA THR A 208 8.59 -17.41 32.41
C THR A 208 9.51 -18.17 31.44
N GLY A 209 10.24 -17.42 30.61
CA GLY A 209 11.29 -17.95 29.75
C GLY A 209 12.02 -16.84 28.99
N TYR A 210 12.72 -15.96 29.72
CA TYR A 210 13.64 -14.99 29.10
C TYR A 210 14.79 -15.74 28.42
N VAL A 211 14.93 -15.57 27.10
CA VAL A 211 16.18 -15.87 26.38
C VAL A 211 16.85 -14.54 26.08
N THR A 212 17.85 -14.21 26.89
CA THR A 212 18.84 -13.14 26.65
C THR A 212 19.76 -13.54 25.49
N TYR A 213 19.87 -12.70 24.47
CA TYR A 213 20.96 -12.77 23.48
C TYR A 213 22.19 -12.01 24.02
N PRO A 214 23.39 -12.59 23.97
CA PRO A 214 24.60 -11.89 24.40
C PRO A 214 24.99 -10.80 23.39
N ALA A 215 25.39 -9.64 23.90
CA ALA A 215 25.97 -8.55 23.13
C ALA A 215 27.31 -8.98 22.48
N GLN A 216 27.50 -8.64 21.21
CA GLN A 216 28.78 -8.82 20.54
C GLN A 216 29.79 -7.77 21.05
N PRO A 217 31.05 -8.15 21.34
CA PRO A 217 32.09 -7.20 21.69
C PRO A 217 32.59 -6.45 20.45
N SER A 218 32.95 -5.19 20.70
CA SER A 218 33.54 -4.17 19.82
C SER A 218 34.85 -4.57 19.16
#